data_AF-A0A844MLY1-F1
#
_entry.id   AF-A0A844MLY1-F1
#
_cell.length_a   1.000
_cell.length_b   1.000
_cell.length_c   1.000
_cell.angle_alpha   90.00
_cell.angle_beta   90.00
_cell.angle_gamma   90.00
#
_symmetry.space_group_name_H-M   'P 1'
#
loop_
_entity.id
_entity.type
_entity.pdbx_description
1 polymer ?
#
loop_
_entity_poly.entity_id
_entity_poly.type
_entity_poly.pdbx_seq_one_letter_code
_entity_poly.pdbx_strand_id
1 'polypeptide(L)'
;MAIRLHSYISSGKRYIQVESQLSHITGVFRRYIHLENTQDIKNVCFECEEDGTITFYQAAISAEFTPSGIWTYLIYECPEGEEQVFLDSSIDTSTIPLLQLLTGQKLVQETIDIYEYLKYQSLQDEYLEVQLPKQWQTIEGKAIANLLLEEQKAFQLSSVFAERTGTEYKKAVLNGFIEAAKKILEQGGTLRDFELAQYEVLKRIKSDDMANLILQYNDYRIWQAALPSQSKAVEYAFHKALALIVSG
;
A
#
# COMPACT_ATOMS: atom_id res chain seq x y z
N MET A 1 -20.59 8.55 28.08
CA MET A 1 -21.97 8.62 27.56
C MET A 1 -21.91 8.22 26.10
N ALA A 2 -22.67 7.20 25.68
CA ALA A 2 -22.57 6.74 24.30
C ALA A 2 -22.93 7.86 23.30
N ILE A 3 -22.08 8.07 22.31
CA ILE A 3 -22.33 8.95 21.17
C ILE A 3 -22.97 8.16 20.04
N ARG A 4 -23.96 8.77 19.38
CA ARG A 4 -24.53 8.26 18.13
C ARG A 4 -23.88 9.01 16.99
N LEU A 5 -23.07 8.31 16.21
CA LEU A 5 -22.42 8.83 15.01
C LEU A 5 -22.95 8.06 13.80
N HIS A 6 -23.62 8.76 12.89
CA HIS A 6 -24.36 8.16 11.78
C HIS A 6 -25.36 7.11 12.31
N SER A 7 -25.32 5.90 11.76
CA SER A 7 -26.16 4.77 12.19
C SER A 7 -25.56 3.94 13.32
N TYR A 8 -24.46 4.38 13.93
CA TYR A 8 -23.70 3.63 14.92
C TYR A 8 -23.72 4.29 16.30
N ILE A 9 -23.72 3.46 17.34
CA ILE A 9 -23.64 3.88 18.74
C ILE A 9 -22.30 3.41 19.28
N SER A 10 -21.56 4.31 19.92
CA SER A 10 -20.21 4.06 20.41
C SER A 10 -20.00 4.72 21.77
N SER A 11 -19.26 4.08 22.67
CA SER A 11 -18.91 4.60 23.99
C SER A 11 -17.40 4.55 24.20
N GLY A 12 -16.86 5.47 25.01
CA GLY A 12 -15.44 5.53 25.29
C GLY A 12 -14.56 5.89 24.08
N LYS A 13 -15.11 6.51 23.03
CA LYS A 13 -14.36 6.88 21.82
C LYS A 13 -14.49 8.35 21.45
N ARG A 14 -13.41 8.91 20.92
CA ARG A 14 -13.36 10.20 20.22
C ARG A 14 -13.13 9.98 18.74
N TYR A 15 -13.84 10.75 17.93
CA TYR A 15 -13.79 10.68 16.47
C TYR A 15 -13.30 12.01 15.93
N ILE A 16 -12.22 11.99 15.16
CA ILE A 16 -11.71 13.16 14.44
C ILE A 16 -11.91 12.92 12.96
N GLN A 17 -12.75 13.72 12.31
CA GLN A 17 -12.99 13.59 10.88
C GLN A 17 -11.70 13.88 10.11
N VAL A 18 -11.39 13.02 9.15
CA VAL A 18 -10.24 13.13 8.26
C VAL A 18 -10.67 12.89 6.82
N GLU A 19 -9.85 13.34 5.88
CA GLU A 19 -10.11 13.16 4.45
C GLU A 19 -10.23 11.67 4.11
N SER A 20 -11.22 11.31 3.30
CA SER A 20 -11.40 9.92 2.88
C SER A 20 -10.42 9.60 1.76
N GLN A 21 -9.46 8.70 2.04
CA GLN A 21 -8.54 8.18 1.03
C GLN A 21 -9.28 7.21 0.08
N LEU A 22 -8.79 7.04 -1.14
CA LEU A 22 -9.42 6.13 -2.10
C LEU A 22 -9.47 4.68 -1.60
N SER A 23 -8.47 4.24 -0.82
CA SER A 23 -8.46 2.94 -0.13
C SER A 23 -9.64 2.76 0.83
N HIS A 24 -10.08 3.84 1.51
CA HIS A 24 -11.25 3.81 2.37
C HIS A 24 -12.52 3.60 1.56
N ILE A 25 -12.63 4.30 0.42
CA ILE A 25 -13.79 4.18 -0.48
C ILE A 25 -13.87 2.78 -1.07
N THR A 26 -12.75 2.21 -1.53
CA THR A 26 -12.74 0.84 -2.07
C THR A 26 -13.02 -0.19 -0.97
N GLY A 27 -12.56 0.04 0.26
CA GLY A 27 -12.91 -0.76 1.43
C GLY A 27 -14.42 -0.77 1.71
N VAL A 28 -15.05 0.40 1.70
CA VAL A 28 -16.52 0.54 1.80
C VAL A 28 -17.21 -0.18 0.65
N PHE A 29 -16.75 0.01 -0.58
CA PHE A 29 -17.33 -0.64 -1.77
C PHE A 29 -17.29 -2.16 -1.65
N ARG A 30 -16.15 -2.74 -1.26
CA ARG A 30 -16.02 -4.19 -1.03
C ARG A 30 -17.00 -4.69 0.01
N ARG A 31 -17.14 -3.96 1.13
CA ARG A 31 -18.14 -4.31 2.16
C ARG A 31 -19.56 -4.23 1.59
N TYR A 32 -19.86 -3.18 0.83
CA TYR A 32 -21.16 -2.96 0.20
C TYR A 32 -21.55 -4.10 -0.75
N ILE A 33 -20.67 -4.52 -1.67
CA ILE A 33 -20.96 -5.63 -2.60
C ILE A 33 -21.07 -6.99 -1.89
N HIS A 34 -20.37 -7.18 -0.76
CA HIS A 34 -20.50 -8.43 0.02
C HIS A 34 -21.82 -8.51 0.83
N LEU A 35 -22.53 -7.39 0.99
CA LEU A 35 -23.77 -7.30 1.79
C LEU A 35 -25.05 -7.63 0.99
N GLU A 36 -24.93 -8.10 -0.26
CA GLU A 36 -26.02 -8.34 -1.25
C GLU A 36 -27.25 -9.14 -0.78
N ASN A 37 -27.27 -9.69 0.45
CA ASN A 37 -28.41 -10.42 1.02
C ASN A 37 -29.05 -9.79 2.27
N THR A 38 -28.73 -8.55 2.63
CA THR A 38 -29.28 -7.92 3.85
C THR A 38 -29.95 -6.59 3.57
N GLN A 39 -31.03 -6.28 4.30
CA GLN A 39 -31.80 -5.03 4.17
C GLN A 39 -30.99 -3.76 4.58
N ASP A 40 -29.72 -3.91 4.94
CA ASP A 40 -28.83 -2.90 5.52
C ASP A 40 -27.93 -2.18 4.49
N ILE A 41 -28.21 -2.31 3.19
CA ILE A 41 -27.52 -1.60 2.09
C ILE A 41 -27.49 -0.06 2.28
N LYS A 42 -28.31 0.46 3.19
CA LYS A 42 -28.39 1.89 3.54
C LYS A 42 -27.20 2.39 4.36
N ASN A 43 -26.47 1.53 5.07
CA ASN A 43 -25.32 1.94 5.88
C ASN A 43 -24.21 0.89 5.81
N VAL A 44 -22.97 1.33 5.55
CA VAL A 44 -21.80 0.45 5.53
C VAL A 44 -20.69 1.10 6.33
N CYS A 45 -19.94 0.31 7.08
CA CYS A 45 -18.70 0.75 7.70
C CYS A 45 -17.53 -0.12 7.24
N PHE A 46 -16.36 0.49 7.15
CA PHE A 46 -15.10 -0.15 6.84
C PHE A 46 -14.04 0.36 7.82
N GLU A 47 -13.35 -0.56 8.49
CA GLU A 47 -12.24 -0.25 9.40
C GLU A 47 -10.92 -0.51 8.67
N CYS A 48 -10.05 0.48 8.67
CA CYS A 48 -8.69 0.40 8.14
C CYS A 48 -7.71 0.31 9.31
N GLU A 49 -7.25 -0.91 9.61
CA GLU A 49 -6.31 -1.12 10.73
C GLU A 49 -4.96 -0.43 10.50
N GLU A 50 -4.54 -0.27 9.24
CA GLU A 50 -3.22 0.28 8.87
C GLU A 50 -3.03 1.74 9.30
N ASP A 51 -4.10 2.54 9.24
CA ASP A 51 -4.10 3.95 9.64
C ASP A 51 -5.02 4.24 10.83
N GLY A 52 -5.65 3.20 11.39
CA GLY A 52 -6.51 3.31 12.57
C GLY A 52 -7.80 4.09 12.32
N THR A 53 -8.27 4.13 11.07
CA THR A 53 -9.47 4.87 10.70
C THR A 53 -10.70 3.97 10.53
N ILE A 54 -11.88 4.58 10.65
CA ILE A 54 -13.15 3.98 10.24
C ILE A 54 -13.86 4.89 9.26
N THR A 55 -14.37 4.30 8.19
CA THR A 55 -15.10 4.99 7.14
C THR A 55 -16.54 4.51 7.11
N PHE A 56 -17.45 5.45 7.20
CA PHE A 56 -18.89 5.23 7.15
C PHE A 56 -19.44 5.71 5.83
N TYR A 57 -20.30 4.90 5.22
CA TYR A 57 -21.22 5.31 4.17
C TYR A 57 -22.64 5.27 4.70
N GLN A 58 -23.40 6.34 4.45
CA GLN A 58 -24.83 6.42 4.74
C GLN A 58 -25.56 6.86 3.49
N ALA A 59 -26.54 6.06 3.06
CA ALA A 59 -27.47 6.41 2.00
C ALA A 59 -28.51 7.43 2.51
N ALA A 60 -28.97 8.31 1.62
CA ALA A 60 -30.01 9.27 1.97
C ALA A 60 -31.31 8.53 2.33
N ILE A 61 -31.89 8.87 3.48
CA ILE A 61 -33.20 8.36 3.89
C ILE A 61 -34.24 9.38 3.46
N SER A 62 -35.24 8.96 2.67
CA SER A 62 -36.22 9.83 2.02
C SER A 62 -37.09 10.71 2.95
N ALA A 63 -36.94 10.60 4.28
CA ALA A 63 -37.79 11.26 5.26
C ALA A 63 -37.02 12.12 6.29
N GLU A 64 -35.69 12.01 6.39
CA GLU A 64 -34.88 12.78 7.34
C GLU A 64 -33.75 13.45 6.57
N PHE A 65 -33.59 14.76 6.76
CA PHE A 65 -32.72 15.69 6.02
C PHE A 65 -31.21 15.39 6.05
N THR A 66 -30.77 14.16 6.38
CA THR A 66 -29.37 13.75 6.30
C THR A 66 -28.99 13.40 4.86
N PRO A 67 -28.13 14.20 4.19
CA PRO A 67 -27.65 13.87 2.87
C PRO A 67 -26.84 12.57 2.90
N SER A 68 -26.87 11.83 1.79
CA SER A 68 -25.97 10.69 1.63
C SER A 68 -24.52 11.16 1.66
N GLY A 69 -23.65 10.38 2.27
CA GLY A 69 -22.24 10.76 2.33
C GLY A 69 -21.32 9.64 2.75
N ILE A 70 -20.02 9.96 2.68
CA ILE A 70 -18.94 9.13 3.17
C ILE A 70 -18.11 9.96 4.15
N TRP A 71 -17.85 9.40 5.32
CA TRP A 71 -17.08 10.07 6.38
C TRP A 71 -16.03 9.12 6.92
N THR A 72 -14.78 9.55 6.92
CA THR A 72 -13.68 8.85 7.57
C THR A 72 -13.33 9.53 8.89
N TYR A 73 -13.08 8.73 9.91
CA TYR A 73 -12.67 9.22 11.22
C TYR A 73 -11.44 8.47 11.74
N LEU A 74 -10.52 9.22 12.31
CA LEU A 74 -9.49 8.68 13.20
C LEU A 74 -10.11 8.47 14.59
N ILE A 75 -9.85 7.31 15.20
CA ILE A 75 -10.49 6.89 16.45
C ILE A 75 -9.49 6.90 17.60
N TYR A 76 -9.87 7.51 18.72
CA TYR A 76 -9.12 7.46 19.96
C TYR A 76 -9.99 6.94 21.11
N GLU A 77 -9.42 6.07 21.94
CA GLU A 77 -10.06 5.69 23.19
C GLU A 77 -10.05 6.87 24.19
N CYS A 78 -11.12 7.01 24.94
CA CYS A 78 -11.28 8.03 25.97
C CYS A 78 -12.13 7.51 27.15
N PRO A 79 -12.04 8.12 28.34
CA PRO A 79 -12.90 7.78 29.45
C PRO A 79 -14.38 7.97 29.11
N GLU A 80 -15.24 7.16 29.71
CA GLU A 80 -16.69 7.34 29.59
C GLU A 80 -17.11 8.73 30.10
N GLY A 81 -17.87 9.45 29.28
CA GLY A 81 -18.28 10.83 29.55
C GLY A 81 -17.46 11.87 28.80
N GLU A 82 -16.33 11.48 28.19
CA GLU A 82 -15.47 12.36 27.39
C GLU A 82 -15.54 12.10 25.87
N GLU A 83 -16.54 11.32 25.44
CA GLU A 83 -16.77 11.01 24.02
C GLU A 83 -17.09 12.29 23.23
N GLN A 84 -16.45 12.47 22.08
CA GLN A 84 -16.62 13.67 21.26
C GLN A 84 -16.39 13.36 19.77
N VAL A 85 -17.10 14.10 18.91
CA VAL A 85 -16.94 14.06 17.45
C VAL A 85 -16.48 15.43 16.98
N PHE A 86 -15.32 15.47 16.32
CA PHE A 86 -14.76 16.66 15.69
C PHE A 86 -15.00 16.57 14.19
N LEU A 87 -15.90 17.40 13.69
CA LEU A 87 -16.24 17.48 12.27
C LEU A 87 -15.47 18.61 11.61
N ASP A 88 -15.08 18.38 10.36
CA ASP A 88 -14.47 19.40 9.51
C ASP A 88 -15.33 19.54 8.25
N SER A 89 -15.99 20.69 8.13
CA SER A 89 -16.89 20.99 7.01
C SER A 89 -16.15 21.25 5.69
N SER A 90 -14.82 21.37 5.71
CA SER A 90 -14.01 21.53 4.50
C SER A 90 -13.71 20.20 3.79
N ILE A 91 -13.89 19.07 4.48
CA ILE A 91 -13.67 17.73 3.95
C ILE A 91 -14.81 17.35 3.01
N ASP A 92 -14.47 16.80 1.85
CA ASP A 92 -15.47 16.30 0.91
C ASP A 92 -16.06 14.98 1.42
N THR A 93 -17.38 14.97 1.62
CA THR A 93 -18.13 13.79 2.07
C THR A 93 -19.01 13.21 0.96
N SER A 94 -18.73 13.58 -0.30
CA SER A 94 -19.48 13.16 -1.47
C SER A 94 -19.45 11.64 -1.68
N THR A 95 -20.57 11.10 -2.16
CA THR A 95 -20.67 9.68 -2.56
C THR A 95 -20.22 9.46 -4.02
N ILE A 96 -19.77 10.49 -4.74
CA ILE A 96 -19.38 10.39 -6.15
C ILE A 96 -18.36 9.26 -6.40
N PRO A 97 -17.26 9.14 -5.62
CA PRO A 97 -16.30 8.05 -5.82
C PRO A 97 -16.93 6.66 -5.67
N LEU A 98 -17.80 6.47 -4.67
CA LEU A 98 -18.50 5.20 -4.50
C LEU A 98 -19.46 4.90 -5.65
N LEU A 99 -20.15 5.92 -6.17
CA LEU A 99 -21.02 5.79 -7.35
C LEU A 99 -20.23 5.40 -8.60
N GLN A 100 -19.03 5.96 -8.79
CA GLN A 100 -18.14 5.56 -9.89
C GLN A 100 -17.82 4.06 -9.82
N LEU A 101 -17.43 3.55 -8.64
CA LEU A 101 -17.19 2.12 -8.42
C LEU A 101 -18.42 1.26 -8.73
N LEU A 102 -19.61 1.69 -8.27
CA LEU A 102 -20.88 0.98 -8.54
C LEU A 102 -21.24 0.93 -10.04
N THR A 103 -20.77 1.89 -10.83
CA THR A 103 -20.91 1.87 -12.30
C THR A 103 -19.80 1.09 -13.02
N GLY A 104 -18.91 0.43 -12.28
CA GLY A 104 -17.79 -0.36 -12.81
C GLY A 104 -16.57 0.47 -13.21
N GLN A 105 -16.52 1.76 -12.87
CA GLN A 105 -15.33 2.60 -13.09
C GLN A 105 -14.31 2.38 -11.98
N LYS A 106 -13.03 2.48 -12.30
CA LYS A 106 -11.96 2.50 -11.29
C LYS A 106 -11.74 3.92 -10.79
N LEU A 107 -11.33 4.06 -9.53
CA LEU A 107 -10.91 5.34 -8.97
C LEU A 107 -9.46 5.62 -9.35
N VAL A 108 -9.22 6.76 -9.97
CA VAL A 108 -7.88 7.18 -10.38
C VAL A 108 -7.13 7.71 -9.17
N GLN A 109 -6.02 7.06 -8.81
CA GLN A 109 -5.09 7.54 -7.79
C GLN A 109 -3.86 8.13 -8.48
N GLU A 110 -3.80 9.46 -8.56
CA GLU A 110 -2.56 10.14 -8.92
C GLU A 110 -1.59 10.07 -7.73
N THR A 111 -0.36 9.63 -7.99
CA THR A 111 0.68 9.52 -6.96
C THR A 111 1.60 10.73 -6.99
N ILE A 112 2.06 11.16 -5.82
CA ILE A 112 2.96 12.29 -5.65
C ILE A 112 4.40 11.88 -6.01
N ASP A 113 4.77 10.65 -5.65
CA ASP A 113 6.08 10.09 -5.93
C ASP A 113 6.06 8.57 -6.20
N ILE A 114 7.24 8.03 -6.49
CA ILE A 114 7.41 6.61 -6.79
C ILE A 114 7.20 5.72 -5.55
N TYR A 115 7.44 6.21 -4.33
CA TYR A 115 7.19 5.43 -3.11
C TYR A 115 5.70 5.19 -2.93
N GLU A 116 4.90 6.24 -3.11
CA GLU A 116 3.44 6.16 -3.05
C GLU A 116 2.87 5.27 -4.16
N TYR A 117 3.38 5.41 -5.39
CA TYR A 117 3.02 4.51 -6.49
C TYR A 117 3.27 3.04 -6.15
N LEU A 118 4.48 2.72 -5.68
CA LEU A 118 4.86 1.35 -5.30
C LEU A 118 4.03 0.84 -4.12
N LYS A 119 3.71 1.70 -3.14
CA LYS A 119 2.81 1.35 -2.02
C LYS A 119 1.44 0.95 -2.54
N TYR A 120 0.76 1.80 -3.32
CA TYR A 120 -0.58 1.49 -3.81
C TYR A 120 -0.61 0.30 -4.78
N GLN A 121 0.37 0.16 -5.66
CA GLN A 121 0.49 -1.00 -6.54
C GLN A 121 0.66 -2.31 -5.75
N SER A 122 1.36 -2.28 -4.61
CA SER A 122 1.54 -3.46 -3.77
C SER A 122 0.26 -3.93 -3.07
N LEU A 123 -0.73 -3.05 -2.92
CA LEU A 123 -2.05 -3.41 -2.37
C LEU A 123 -2.91 -4.19 -3.40
N GLN A 124 -2.53 -4.17 -4.68
CA GLN A 124 -3.25 -4.86 -5.78
C GLN A 124 -4.76 -4.59 -5.79
N ASP A 125 -5.16 -3.36 -5.47
CA ASP A 125 -6.57 -2.99 -5.43
C ASP A 125 -7.15 -2.92 -6.85
N GLU A 126 -8.00 -3.89 -7.21
CA GLU A 126 -8.62 -3.95 -8.54
C GLU A 126 -9.51 -2.75 -8.86
N TYR A 127 -9.96 -2.02 -7.84
CA TYR A 127 -10.82 -0.84 -7.94
C TYR A 127 -10.05 0.47 -8.08
N LEU A 128 -8.72 0.44 -7.95
CA LEU A 128 -7.85 1.60 -8.14
C LEU A 128 -7.14 1.53 -9.49
N GLU A 129 -7.09 2.67 -10.16
CA GLU A 129 -6.18 2.93 -11.26
C GLU A 129 -5.04 3.82 -10.74
N VAL A 130 -3.94 3.19 -10.32
CA VAL A 130 -2.79 3.90 -9.75
C VAL A 130 -1.92 4.44 -10.87
N GLN A 131 -1.81 5.75 -10.97
CA GLN A 131 -1.02 6.43 -11.98
C GLN A 131 0.33 6.86 -11.43
N LEU A 132 1.37 6.74 -12.25
CA LEU A 132 2.71 7.23 -11.93
C LEU A 132 2.71 8.76 -11.77
N PRO A 133 3.61 9.30 -10.92
CA PRO A 133 3.77 10.73 -10.80
C PRO A 133 4.26 11.31 -12.13
N LYS A 134 3.91 12.57 -12.44
CA LYS A 134 4.11 13.18 -13.76
C LYS A 134 5.54 13.03 -14.31
N GLN A 135 6.54 13.18 -13.45
CA GLN A 135 7.96 13.06 -13.80
C GLN A 135 8.41 11.64 -14.18
N TRP A 136 7.58 10.63 -13.92
CA TRP A 136 7.81 9.23 -14.31
C TRP A 136 6.92 8.77 -15.48
N GLN A 137 6.06 9.64 -16.03
CA GLN A 137 5.11 9.28 -17.10
C GLN A 137 5.76 9.14 -18.50
N THR A 138 7.08 9.08 -18.58
CA THR A 138 7.82 8.76 -19.81
C THR A 138 7.83 7.25 -20.09
N ILE A 139 8.25 6.83 -21.29
CA ILE A 139 8.36 5.41 -21.65
C ILE A 139 9.38 4.73 -20.72
N GLU A 140 10.53 5.38 -20.51
CA GLU A 140 11.62 4.92 -19.65
C GLU A 140 11.19 4.92 -18.18
N GLY A 141 10.50 5.98 -17.71
CA GLY A 141 10.00 6.06 -16.35
C GLY A 141 9.03 4.94 -16.02
N LYS A 142 8.10 4.62 -16.93
CA LYS A 142 7.19 3.48 -16.81
C LYS A 142 7.93 2.15 -16.76
N ALA A 143 8.92 1.95 -17.64
CA ALA A 143 9.70 0.71 -17.66
C ALA A 143 10.51 0.51 -16.37
N ILE A 144 11.16 1.57 -15.86
CA ILE A 144 11.91 1.53 -14.61
C ILE A 144 10.97 1.30 -13.41
N ALA A 145 9.83 1.98 -13.36
CA ALA A 145 8.83 1.77 -12.31
C ALA A 145 8.31 0.34 -12.27
N ASN A 146 8.07 -0.28 -13.45
CA ASN A 146 7.68 -1.69 -13.53
C ASN A 146 8.77 -2.61 -12.97
N LEU A 147 10.06 -2.36 -13.27
CA LEU A 147 11.15 -3.12 -12.66
C LEU A 147 11.18 -2.97 -11.14
N LEU A 148 11.03 -1.75 -10.62
CA LEU A 148 10.97 -1.51 -9.17
C LEU A 148 9.81 -2.27 -8.51
N LEU A 149 8.66 -2.35 -9.18
CA LEU A 149 7.51 -3.10 -8.70
C LEU A 149 7.78 -4.61 -8.67
N GLU A 150 8.41 -5.16 -9.70
CA GLU A 150 8.80 -6.58 -9.73
C GLU A 150 9.85 -6.92 -8.66
N GLU A 151 10.80 -6.02 -8.39
CA GLU A 151 11.72 -6.14 -7.26
C GLU A 151 10.96 -6.22 -5.92
N GLN A 152 9.99 -5.33 -5.70
CA GLN A 152 9.19 -5.32 -4.47
C GLN A 152 8.35 -6.59 -4.31
N LYS A 153 7.71 -7.07 -5.39
CA LYS A 153 6.92 -8.31 -5.38
C LYS A 153 7.78 -9.52 -5.07
N ALA A 154 8.96 -9.63 -5.68
CA ALA A 154 9.88 -10.74 -5.44
C ALA A 154 10.29 -10.84 -3.96
N PHE A 155 10.53 -9.71 -3.28
CA PHE A 155 10.79 -9.70 -1.84
C PHE A 155 9.62 -10.21 -0.99
N GLN A 156 8.38 -10.11 -1.47
CA GLN A 156 7.20 -10.60 -0.74
C GLN A 156 7.00 -12.12 -0.89
N LEU A 157 7.62 -12.76 -1.89
CA LEU A 157 7.43 -14.19 -2.16
C LEU A 157 8.18 -15.10 -1.20
N SER A 158 9.25 -14.62 -0.55
CA SER A 158 10.07 -15.45 0.33
C SER A 158 10.08 -14.91 1.75
N SER A 159 9.78 -15.79 2.70
CA SER A 159 9.67 -15.46 4.13
C SER A 159 11.00 -14.97 4.73
N VAL A 160 12.14 -15.35 4.16
CA VAL A 160 13.46 -14.90 4.62
C VAL A 160 13.61 -13.38 4.58
N PHE A 161 12.87 -12.70 3.69
CA PHE A 161 12.87 -11.24 3.59
C PHE A 161 11.90 -10.55 4.56
N ALA A 162 11.03 -11.32 5.24
CA ALA A 162 10.16 -10.81 6.30
C ALA A 162 10.86 -10.75 7.68
N GLU A 163 11.97 -11.48 7.83
CA GLU A 163 12.83 -11.39 9.01
C GLU A 163 13.51 -10.03 9.13
N ARG A 164 13.96 -9.68 10.34
CA ARG A 164 14.59 -8.37 10.60
C ARG A 164 15.72 -8.05 9.60
N THR A 165 16.71 -8.94 9.44
CA THR A 165 17.81 -8.73 8.50
C THR A 165 17.31 -8.64 7.05
N GLY A 166 16.30 -9.44 6.70
CA GLY A 166 15.63 -9.42 5.40
C GLY A 166 14.95 -8.09 5.10
N THR A 167 14.23 -7.54 6.06
CA THR A 167 13.54 -6.25 5.95
C THR A 167 14.53 -5.08 5.86
N GLU A 168 15.62 -5.12 6.62
CA GLU A 168 16.71 -4.15 6.54
C GLU A 168 17.39 -4.18 5.16
N TYR A 169 17.69 -5.37 4.64
CA TYR A 169 18.23 -5.55 3.28
C TYR A 169 17.27 -5.02 2.20
N LYS A 170 16.00 -5.46 2.25
CA LYS A 170 14.94 -5.00 1.33
C LYS A 170 14.86 -3.47 1.29
N LYS A 171 14.82 -2.83 2.46
CA LYS A 171 14.74 -1.37 2.58
C LYS A 171 15.96 -0.69 1.97
N ALA A 172 17.16 -1.18 2.26
CA ALA A 172 18.40 -0.63 1.71
C ALA A 172 18.45 -0.74 0.18
N VAL A 173 18.06 -1.90 -0.36
CA VAL A 173 18.00 -2.15 -1.82
C VAL A 173 17.00 -1.23 -2.49
N LEU A 174 15.73 -1.25 -2.05
CA LEU A 174 14.67 -0.50 -2.72
C LEU A 174 14.95 1.00 -2.70
N ASN A 175 15.44 1.54 -1.58
CA ASN A 175 15.85 2.94 -1.50
C ASN A 175 17.02 3.23 -2.45
N GLY A 176 18.04 2.37 -2.48
CA GLY A 176 19.17 2.52 -3.39
C GLY A 176 18.77 2.48 -4.86
N PHE A 177 17.87 1.58 -5.25
CA PHE A 177 17.34 1.49 -6.60
C PHE A 177 16.48 2.71 -6.96
N ILE A 178 15.61 3.16 -6.06
CA ILE A 178 14.78 4.35 -6.29
C ILE A 178 15.66 5.60 -6.50
N GLU A 179 16.69 5.80 -5.68
CA GLU A 179 17.60 6.94 -5.85
C GLU A 179 18.41 6.85 -7.14
N ALA A 180 18.86 5.65 -7.53
CA ALA A 180 19.51 5.43 -8.82
C ALA A 180 18.56 5.74 -9.99
N ALA A 181 17.31 5.27 -9.91
CA ALA A 181 16.29 5.51 -10.92
C ALA A 181 15.98 6.99 -11.10
N LYS A 182 15.78 7.73 -10.00
CA LYS A 182 15.55 9.19 -10.04
C LYS A 182 16.69 9.90 -10.77
N LYS A 183 17.94 9.61 -10.40
CA LYS A 183 19.12 10.23 -11.01
C LYS A 183 19.21 9.94 -12.51
N ILE A 184 18.87 8.73 -12.92
CA ILE A 184 18.92 8.33 -14.34
C ILE A 184 17.84 9.03 -15.13
N LEU A 185 16.61 9.09 -14.62
CA LEU A 185 15.51 9.81 -15.26
C LEU A 185 15.77 11.31 -15.36
N GLU A 186 16.32 11.93 -14.31
CA GLU A 186 16.73 13.33 -14.31
C GLU A 186 17.79 13.64 -15.39
N GLN A 187 18.62 12.66 -15.72
CA GLN A 187 19.67 12.76 -16.75
C GLN A 187 19.18 12.35 -18.15
N GLY A 188 17.91 11.98 -18.30
CA GLY A 188 17.37 11.47 -19.56
C GLY A 188 17.94 10.11 -19.97
N GLY A 189 18.41 9.33 -19.00
CA GLY A 189 18.96 8.00 -19.22
C GLY A 189 17.89 6.94 -19.50
N THR A 190 18.35 5.74 -19.84
CA THR A 190 17.52 4.64 -20.32
C THR A 190 17.29 3.56 -19.26
N LEU A 191 16.38 2.65 -19.54
CA LEU A 191 16.20 1.42 -18.76
C LEU A 191 17.53 0.67 -18.57
N ARG A 192 18.35 0.59 -19.61
CA ARG A 192 19.63 -0.13 -19.58
C ARG A 192 20.63 0.52 -18.61
N ASP A 193 20.64 1.85 -18.54
CA ASP A 193 21.47 2.57 -17.59
C ASP A 193 21.05 2.25 -16.14
N PHE A 194 19.73 2.14 -15.92
CA PHE A 194 19.18 1.75 -14.62
C PHE A 194 19.58 0.32 -14.26
N GLU A 195 19.47 -0.61 -15.19
CA GLU A 195 19.87 -1.99 -14.98
C GLU A 195 21.34 -2.16 -14.60
N LEU A 196 22.23 -1.35 -15.19
CA LEU A 196 23.65 -1.31 -14.81
C LEU A 196 23.84 -0.69 -13.41
N ALA A 197 23.12 0.39 -13.12
CA ALA A 197 23.18 1.05 -11.83
C ALA A 197 22.68 0.17 -10.67
N GLN A 198 21.69 -0.72 -10.91
CA GLN A 198 21.23 -1.69 -9.92
C GLN A 198 22.38 -2.56 -9.40
N TYR A 199 23.26 -3.03 -10.27
CA TYR A 199 24.40 -3.84 -9.86
C TYR A 199 25.39 -3.06 -8.99
N GLU A 200 25.65 -1.80 -9.33
CA GLU A 200 26.51 -0.92 -8.53
C GLU A 200 25.90 -0.57 -7.17
N VAL A 201 24.58 -0.46 -7.07
CA VAL A 201 23.87 -0.32 -5.79
C VAL A 201 24.06 -1.59 -4.96
N LEU A 202 23.81 -2.78 -5.53
CA LEU A 202 23.90 -4.06 -4.81
C LEU A 202 25.30 -4.32 -4.25
N LYS A 203 26.36 -3.99 -4.99
CA LYS A 203 27.75 -4.09 -4.51
C LYS A 203 28.04 -3.26 -3.26
N ARG A 204 27.35 -2.12 -3.10
CA ARG A 204 27.55 -1.20 -1.97
C ARG A 204 26.75 -1.59 -0.74
N ILE A 205 25.71 -2.40 -0.93
CA ILE A 205 24.84 -2.85 0.15
C ILE A 205 25.51 -4.01 0.89
N LYS A 206 25.62 -3.86 2.22
CA LYS A 206 26.03 -4.95 3.09
C LYS A 206 25.02 -6.09 2.98
N SER A 207 25.46 -7.20 2.43
CA SER A 207 24.64 -8.36 2.09
C SER A 207 25.16 -9.65 2.73
N ASP A 208 26.23 -9.57 3.51
CA ASP A 208 26.79 -10.73 4.23
C ASP A 208 25.82 -11.24 5.29
N ASP A 209 25.19 -10.35 6.04
CA ASP A 209 24.19 -10.71 7.05
C ASP A 209 22.95 -11.36 6.41
N MET A 210 22.54 -10.87 5.23
CA MET A 210 21.44 -11.47 4.46
C MET A 210 21.82 -12.85 3.93
N ALA A 211 23.03 -13.00 3.39
CA ALA A 211 23.54 -14.28 2.90
C ALA A 211 23.64 -15.30 4.04
N ASN A 212 24.15 -14.90 5.20
CA ASN A 212 24.20 -15.73 6.39
C ASN A 212 22.80 -16.12 6.88
N LEU A 213 21.83 -15.20 6.85
CA LEU A 213 20.44 -15.52 7.20
C LEU A 213 19.89 -16.60 6.26
N ILE A 214 20.08 -16.47 4.94
CA ILE A 214 19.65 -17.50 3.96
C ILE A 214 20.27 -18.87 4.29
N LEU A 215 21.56 -18.91 4.64
CA LEU A 215 22.24 -20.15 5.02
C LEU A 215 21.74 -20.73 6.34
N GLN A 216 21.43 -19.90 7.33
CA GLN A 216 20.93 -20.33 8.63
C GLN A 216 19.58 -21.06 8.53
N TYR A 217 18.70 -20.63 7.62
CA TYR A 217 17.46 -21.37 7.38
C TYR A 217 17.70 -22.77 6.83
N ASN A 218 18.75 -22.95 6.00
CA ASN A 218 19.14 -24.22 5.39
C ASN A 218 17.95 -25.03 4.80
N ASP A 219 17.01 -24.35 4.14
CA ASP A 219 15.80 -24.95 3.61
C ASP A 219 15.69 -24.72 2.11
N TYR A 220 15.77 -25.79 1.32
CA TYR A 220 15.68 -25.75 -0.14
C TYR A 220 14.37 -25.14 -0.64
N ARG A 221 13.29 -25.16 0.15
CA ARG A 221 12.00 -24.56 -0.21
C ARG A 221 12.09 -23.03 -0.31
N ILE A 222 12.96 -22.41 0.49
CA ILE A 222 13.21 -20.95 0.42
C ILE A 222 13.91 -20.60 -0.89
N TRP A 223 14.84 -21.44 -1.33
CA TRP A 223 15.50 -21.30 -2.62
C TRP A 223 14.52 -21.48 -3.77
N GLN A 224 13.68 -22.51 -3.71
CA GLN A 224 12.66 -22.78 -4.74
C GLN A 224 11.59 -21.68 -4.80
N ALA A 225 11.22 -21.08 -3.68
CA ALA A 225 10.26 -19.99 -3.63
C ALA A 225 10.84 -18.67 -4.16
N ALA A 226 12.15 -18.45 -3.98
CA ALA A 226 12.82 -17.22 -4.38
C ALA A 226 13.40 -17.24 -5.80
N LEU A 227 13.74 -18.42 -6.34
CA LEU A 227 14.46 -18.58 -7.60
C LEU A 227 13.75 -19.53 -8.59
N PRO A 228 13.82 -19.27 -9.92
CA PRO A 228 14.40 -18.10 -10.55
C PRO A 228 13.57 -16.83 -10.25
N SER A 229 14.24 -15.69 -10.11
CA SER A 229 13.58 -14.41 -9.82
C SER A 229 13.75 -13.44 -10.96
N GLN A 230 12.76 -12.58 -11.20
CA GLN A 230 12.99 -11.38 -12.02
C GLN A 230 13.72 -10.29 -11.24
N SER A 231 13.84 -10.44 -9.91
CA SER A 231 14.53 -9.50 -9.04
C SER A 231 16.03 -9.76 -9.02
N LYS A 232 16.81 -8.75 -9.45
CA LYS A 232 18.27 -8.79 -9.36
C LYS A 232 18.73 -8.80 -7.91
N ALA A 233 17.99 -8.14 -7.01
CA ALA A 233 18.37 -8.07 -5.61
C ALA A 233 18.17 -9.39 -4.86
N VAL A 234 17.10 -10.11 -5.18
CA VAL A 234 16.87 -11.46 -4.65
C VAL A 234 17.94 -12.40 -5.18
N GLU A 235 18.14 -12.46 -6.50
CA GLU A 235 19.20 -13.31 -7.08
C GLU A 235 20.59 -13.00 -6.51
N TYR A 236 20.91 -11.72 -6.33
CA TYR A 236 22.19 -11.32 -5.75
C TYR A 236 22.39 -11.84 -4.32
N ALA A 237 21.36 -11.76 -3.46
CA ALA A 237 21.44 -12.26 -2.09
C ALA A 237 21.67 -13.78 -2.04
N PHE A 238 20.94 -14.55 -2.86
CA PHE A 238 21.08 -16.00 -2.92
C PHE A 238 22.40 -16.44 -3.58
N HIS A 239 22.85 -15.76 -4.64
CA HIS A 239 24.18 -16.01 -5.21
C HIS A 239 25.30 -15.75 -4.21
N LYS A 240 25.16 -14.70 -3.39
CA LYS A 240 26.13 -14.41 -2.33
C LYS A 240 26.14 -15.49 -1.24
N ALA A 241 24.97 -16.01 -0.86
CA ALA A 241 24.87 -17.16 0.03
C ALA A 241 25.56 -18.41 -0.55
N LEU A 242 25.33 -18.72 -1.84
CA LEU A 242 26.02 -19.83 -2.52
C LEU A 242 27.54 -19.65 -2.52
N ALA A 243 28.02 -18.44 -2.79
CA ALA A 243 29.45 -18.14 -2.82
C ALA A 243 30.10 -18.41 -1.45
N LEU A 244 29.41 -18.13 -0.34
CA LEU A 244 29.87 -18.46 1.01
C LEU A 244 29.96 -19.97 1.28
N ILE A 245 29.06 -20.79 0.69
CA ILE A 245 29.14 -22.26 0.79
C ILE A 245 30.36 -22.80 0.02
N VAL A 246 30.63 -22.26 -1.16
CA VAL A 246 31.71 -22.76 -2.04
C VAL A 246 33.10 -22.29 -1.57
N SER A 247 33.16 -21.21 -0.79
CA SER A 247 34.41 -20.64 -0.28
C SER A 247 34.77 -21.05 1.17
N GLY A 248 33.88 -21.77 1.86
CA GLY A 248 34.11 -22.35 3.19
C GLY A 248 34.53 -23.82 3.12
#